data_AF-A0A7S3JJ00-F1
#
_entry.id   AF-A0A7S3JJ00-F1
#
_cell.length_a   1.000
_cell.length_b   1.000
_cell.length_c   1.000
_cell.angle_alpha   90.00
_cell.angle_beta   90.00
_cell.angle_gamma   90.00
#
_symmetry.space_group_name_H-M   'P 1'
#
loop_
_entity.id
_entity.type
_entity.pdbx_description
1 polymer ?
#
loop_
_entity_poly.entity_id
_entity_poly.type
_entity_poly.pdbx_seq_one_letter_code
_entity_poly.pdbx_strand_id
1 'polypeptide(L)'
;MPQFPTENIFRVNFSSLAPEDIKAAFRNVKKKPDEKLSLGVYAREEIDLRVGLSFSYLNTSKLHDKVKSQYLFNPISYGPCQFPTLYFCYERMKEMLDFTSENYWTVSITVNVSEGKSVTLKSDKIYSEKKAFAVLRDMKQRETIKISSRKIVENTVNKPEPMNTIALVTSAANRFGFNSVKTMKIAEELYNKG
;
A
#
# COMPACT_ATOMS: atom_id res chain seq x y z
N MET A 1 -25.00 8.53 29.99
CA MET A 1 -25.41 8.65 28.57
C MET A 1 -26.86 9.09 28.55
N PRO A 2 -27.27 10.04 27.67
CA PRO A 2 -28.68 10.43 27.55
C PRO A 2 -29.52 9.22 27.12
N GLN A 3 -30.62 8.95 27.85
CA GLN A 3 -31.59 7.92 27.51
C GLN A 3 -32.54 8.46 26.43
N PHE A 4 -32.32 8.06 25.17
CA PHE A 4 -33.26 8.34 24.10
C PHE A 4 -34.47 7.38 24.22
N PRO A 5 -35.70 7.82 23.91
CA PRO A 5 -36.84 6.93 23.82
C PRO A 5 -36.54 5.82 22.79
N THR A 6 -36.55 4.57 23.25
CA THR A 6 -36.11 3.39 22.45
C THR A 6 -37.22 2.77 21.61
N GLU A 7 -38.46 3.23 21.79
CA GLU A 7 -39.59 2.79 20.99
C GLU A 7 -39.63 3.56 19.66
N ASN A 8 -39.73 2.83 18.55
CA ASN A 8 -39.85 3.35 17.18
C ASN A 8 -38.58 3.97 16.54
N ILE A 9 -37.38 3.52 16.91
CA ILE A 9 -36.14 3.89 16.20
C ILE A 9 -35.81 2.87 15.11
N PHE A 10 -35.78 3.32 13.86
CA PHE A 10 -35.48 2.47 12.71
C PHE A 10 -34.16 2.85 12.04
N ARG A 11 -33.46 1.87 11.45
CA ARG A 11 -32.22 2.09 10.69
C ARG A 11 -32.38 1.60 9.25
N VAL A 12 -32.25 2.54 8.32
CA VAL A 12 -32.19 2.28 6.88
C VAL A 12 -30.73 2.03 6.49
N ASN A 13 -30.48 0.96 5.73
CA ASN A 13 -29.14 0.61 5.23
C ASN A 13 -29.15 0.61 3.71
N PHE A 14 -28.22 1.33 3.10
CA PHE A 14 -28.05 1.43 1.65
C PHE A 14 -26.56 1.55 1.32
N SER A 15 -26.20 1.27 0.07
CA SER A 15 -24.81 1.30 -0.42
C SER A 15 -24.62 2.16 -1.67
N SER A 16 -25.70 2.78 -2.15
CA SER A 16 -25.68 3.80 -3.21
C SER A 16 -26.87 4.74 -3.02
N LEU A 17 -26.81 5.91 -3.67
CA LEU A 17 -27.94 6.86 -3.74
C LEU A 17 -28.82 6.62 -4.98
N ALA A 18 -28.65 5.50 -5.69
CA ALA A 18 -29.52 5.16 -6.80
C ALA A 18 -30.98 5.01 -6.32
N PRO A 19 -31.97 5.55 -7.05
CA PRO A 19 -33.38 5.52 -6.62
C PRO A 19 -33.89 4.12 -6.26
N GLU A 20 -33.46 3.09 -6.98
CA GLU A 20 -33.89 1.72 -6.74
C GLU A 20 -33.31 1.11 -5.46
N ASP A 21 -32.04 1.41 -5.14
CA ASP A 21 -31.39 0.98 -3.90
C ASP A 21 -32.03 1.64 -2.68
N ILE A 22 -32.34 2.94 -2.77
CA ILE A 22 -33.03 3.67 -1.69
C ILE A 22 -34.43 3.11 -1.47
N LYS A 23 -35.25 2.94 -2.52
CA LYS A 23 -36.57 2.32 -2.40
C LYS A 23 -36.48 0.91 -1.79
N ALA A 24 -35.51 0.11 -2.21
CA ALA A 24 -35.26 -1.21 -1.64
C ALA A 24 -34.90 -1.14 -0.15
N ALA A 25 -34.06 -0.21 0.26
CA ALA A 25 -33.66 0.00 1.64
C ALA A 25 -34.85 0.39 2.55
N PHE A 26 -35.76 1.25 2.07
CA PHE A 26 -36.98 1.62 2.79
C PHE A 26 -38.03 0.50 2.85
N ARG A 27 -37.98 -0.48 1.95
CA ARG A 27 -38.82 -1.69 2.04
C ARG A 27 -38.31 -2.69 3.08
N ASN A 28 -37.00 -2.68 3.37
CA ASN A 28 -36.34 -3.62 4.28
C ASN A 28 -35.62 -2.91 5.43
N VAL A 29 -36.38 -2.13 6.21
CA VAL A 29 -35.83 -1.33 7.31
C VAL A 29 -35.54 -2.20 8.53
N LYS A 30 -34.36 -2.03 9.13
CA LYS A 30 -34.04 -2.72 10.40
C LYS A 30 -34.73 -2.02 11.56
N LYS A 31 -35.34 -2.83 12.44
CA LYS A 31 -36.10 -2.37 13.62
C LYS A 31 -35.25 -1.64 14.66
N LYS A 32 -33.93 -1.81 14.68
CA LYS A 32 -33.01 -1.15 15.60
C LYS A 32 -31.62 -0.96 14.96
N PRO A 33 -30.89 0.12 15.29
CA PRO A 33 -29.46 0.24 15.00
C PRO A 33 -28.64 -0.87 15.67
N ASP A 34 -27.47 -1.18 15.12
CA ASP A 34 -26.56 -2.16 15.70
C ASP A 34 -25.71 -1.50 16.81
N GLU A 35 -26.10 -1.75 18.06
CA GLU A 35 -25.41 -1.23 19.24
C GLU A 35 -23.97 -1.77 19.35
N LYS A 36 -23.70 -3.01 18.90
CA LYS A 36 -22.36 -3.60 19.01
C LYS A 36 -21.35 -2.86 18.14
N LEU A 37 -21.77 -2.42 16.95
CA LEU A 37 -20.93 -1.58 16.09
C LEU A 37 -20.63 -0.24 16.75
N SER A 38 -21.63 0.39 17.38
CA SER A 38 -21.44 1.63 18.12
C SER A 38 -20.49 1.46 19.30
N LEU A 39 -20.65 0.41 20.10
CA LEU A 39 -19.77 0.10 21.23
C LEU A 39 -18.33 -0.17 20.76
N GLY A 40 -18.14 -0.79 19.60
CA GLY A 40 -16.82 -0.95 18.99
C GLY A 40 -16.14 0.37 18.67
N VAL A 41 -16.89 1.35 18.15
CA VAL A 41 -16.38 2.72 17.91
C VAL A 41 -16.02 3.40 19.24
N TYR A 42 -16.89 3.34 20.24
CA TYR A 42 -16.61 3.91 21.56
C TYR A 42 -15.38 3.31 22.22
N ALA A 43 -15.22 1.99 22.16
CA ALA A 43 -14.04 1.31 22.68
C ALA A 43 -12.76 1.81 22.00
N ARG A 44 -12.79 1.96 20.67
CA ARG A 44 -11.66 2.50 19.90
C ARG A 44 -11.34 3.95 20.29
N GLU A 45 -12.34 4.81 20.43
CA GLU A 45 -12.17 6.21 20.87
C GLU A 45 -11.53 6.28 22.26
N GLU A 46 -11.99 5.46 23.20
CA GLU A 46 -11.46 5.44 24.56
C GLU A 46 -10.01 4.95 24.61
N ILE A 47 -9.68 3.89 23.85
CA ILE A 47 -8.31 3.37 23.75
C ILE A 47 -7.39 4.43 23.13
N ASP A 48 -7.77 4.98 21.98
CA ASP A 48 -6.95 5.97 21.28
C ASP A 48 -6.73 7.22 22.14
N LEU A 49 -7.76 7.69 22.87
CA LEU A 49 -7.64 8.84 23.78
C LEU A 49 -6.75 8.54 24.98
N ARG A 50 -7.00 7.46 25.71
CA ARG A 50 -6.25 7.16 26.95
C ARG A 50 -4.79 6.86 26.64
N VAL A 51 -4.54 5.95 25.71
CA VAL A 51 -3.17 5.57 25.30
C VAL A 51 -2.47 6.77 24.67
N GLY A 52 -3.14 7.46 23.73
CA GLY A 52 -2.57 8.61 23.04
C GLY A 52 -2.19 9.73 24.00
N LEU A 53 -3.08 10.11 24.92
CA LEU A 53 -2.82 11.17 25.90
C LEU A 53 -1.71 10.77 26.89
N SER A 54 -1.76 9.57 27.47
CA SER A 54 -0.77 9.13 28.46
C SER A 54 0.65 9.10 27.88
N PHE A 55 0.84 8.51 26.70
CA PHE A 55 2.17 8.44 26.08
C PHE A 55 2.61 9.78 25.49
N SER A 56 1.71 10.56 24.90
CA SER A 56 2.07 11.90 24.39
C SER A 56 2.51 12.82 25.52
N TYR A 57 1.80 12.78 26.67
CA TYR A 57 2.18 13.54 27.86
C TYR A 57 3.55 13.09 28.38
N LEU A 58 3.76 11.78 28.53
CA LEU A 58 5.03 11.23 29.01
C LEU A 58 6.21 11.58 28.09
N ASN A 59 6.02 11.39 26.78
CA ASN A 59 7.04 11.68 25.77
C ASN A 59 7.39 13.15 25.77
N THR A 60 6.38 14.02 25.76
CA THR A 60 6.60 15.47 25.81
C THR A 60 7.31 15.83 27.12
N SER A 61 6.80 15.42 28.29
CA SER A 61 7.42 15.77 29.58
C SER A 61 8.87 15.28 29.73
N LYS A 62 9.21 14.08 29.25
CA LYS A 62 10.55 13.49 29.44
C LYS A 62 11.57 13.83 28.36
N LEU A 63 11.11 14.08 27.13
CA LEU A 63 11.99 14.27 25.98
C LEU A 63 12.09 15.73 25.56
N HIS A 64 11.19 16.61 26.01
CA HIS A 64 11.20 18.04 25.66
C HIS A 64 12.55 18.71 25.95
N ASP A 65 13.11 18.52 27.15
CA ASP A 65 14.44 19.07 27.50
C ASP A 65 15.61 18.46 26.71
N LYS A 66 15.44 17.23 26.21
CA LYS A 66 16.48 16.50 25.46
C LYS A 66 16.45 16.82 23.97
N VAL A 67 15.27 17.16 23.44
CA VAL A 67 15.08 17.53 22.05
C VAL A 67 15.44 19.01 21.90
N LYS A 68 16.74 19.28 21.76
CA LYS A 68 17.29 20.60 21.39
C LYS A 68 16.95 20.92 19.93
N SER A 69 15.68 21.16 19.62
CA SER A 69 15.26 21.48 18.26
C SER A 69 14.25 22.61 18.20
N GLN A 70 14.18 23.24 17.03
CA GLN A 70 13.20 24.25 16.61
C GLN A 70 11.72 23.88 16.81
N TYR A 71 11.43 22.64 17.23
CA TYR A 71 10.09 22.12 17.51
C TYR A 71 9.69 22.14 18.99
N LEU A 72 10.40 22.91 19.84
CA LEU A 72 10.14 23.08 21.29
C LEU A 72 8.67 23.40 21.64
N PHE A 73 7.87 23.92 20.70
CA PHE A 73 6.47 24.26 20.96
C PHE A 73 5.47 23.14 20.59
N ASN A 74 5.92 22.06 19.95
CA ASN A 74 5.03 20.99 19.51
C ASN A 74 5.09 19.78 20.46
N PRO A 75 3.94 19.21 20.86
CA PRO A 75 3.92 17.99 21.65
C PRO A 75 4.47 16.80 20.86
N ILE A 76 5.21 15.93 21.53
CA ILE A 76 5.69 14.67 20.95
C ILE A 76 4.56 13.66 21.07
N SER A 77 3.71 13.65 20.04
CA SER A 77 2.51 12.80 20.00
C SER A 77 2.84 11.31 19.87
N TYR A 78 1.98 10.49 20.46
CA TYR A 78 1.95 9.05 20.31
C TYR A 78 0.51 8.61 20.00
N GLY A 79 0.38 7.64 19.10
CA GLY A 79 -0.90 6.99 18.84
C GLY A 79 -0.67 5.50 18.56
N PRO A 80 -1.54 4.61 19.05
CA PRO A 80 -1.36 3.15 18.93
C PRO A 80 -1.30 2.67 17.48
N CYS A 81 -1.96 3.35 16.53
CA CYS A 81 -1.87 3.07 15.09
C CYS A 81 -0.82 3.94 14.38
N GLN A 82 -0.64 5.19 14.82
CA GLN A 82 0.33 6.12 14.23
C GLN A 82 1.77 5.63 14.39
N PHE A 83 2.11 5.07 15.56
CA PHE A 83 3.48 4.66 15.87
C PHE A 83 3.96 3.46 15.01
N PRO A 84 3.21 2.35 14.87
CA PRO A 84 3.53 1.29 13.91
C PRO A 84 3.58 1.77 12.45
N THR A 85 2.70 2.72 12.09
CA THR A 85 2.71 3.28 10.73
C THR A 85 4.02 4.03 10.44
N LEU A 86 4.50 4.84 11.38
CA LEU A 86 5.81 5.49 11.28
C LEU A 86 6.96 4.49 11.28
N TYR A 87 6.82 3.39 12.02
CA TYR A 87 7.82 2.33 12.07
C TYR A 87 8.08 1.71 10.68
N PHE A 88 7.06 1.49 9.84
CA PHE A 88 7.29 1.01 8.48
C PHE A 88 8.14 1.97 7.64
N CYS A 89 7.96 3.28 7.80
CA CYS A 89 8.81 4.27 7.12
C CYS A 89 10.25 4.22 7.65
N TYR A 90 10.41 4.08 8.97
CA TYR A 90 11.72 3.96 9.61
C TYR A 90 12.45 2.68 9.19
N GLU A 91 11.75 1.54 9.14
CA GLU A 91 12.30 0.25 8.72
C GLU A 91 12.84 0.35 7.29
N ARG A 92 12.03 0.87 6.35
CA ARG A 92 12.47 1.07 4.97
C ARG A 92 13.65 2.03 4.84
N MET A 93 13.68 3.09 5.66
CA MET A 93 14.81 4.02 5.71
C MET A 93 16.07 3.31 6.21
N LYS A 94 15.95 2.51 7.27
CA LYS A 94 17.07 1.74 7.84
C LYS A 94 17.61 0.74 6.82
N GLU A 95 16.74 0.01 6.12
CA GLU A 95 17.14 -0.88 5.02
C GLU A 95 17.96 -0.15 3.96
N MET A 96 17.56 1.08 3.60
CA MET A 96 18.30 1.89 2.62
C MET A 96 19.67 2.35 3.15
N LEU A 97 19.77 2.67 4.44
CA LEU A 97 21.03 3.09 5.07
C LEU A 97 22.00 1.93 5.26
N ASP A 98 21.47 0.75 5.61
CA ASP A 98 22.25 -0.47 5.81
C ASP A 98 22.58 -1.18 4.48
N PHE A 99 21.98 -0.74 3.36
CA PHE A 99 22.20 -1.33 2.04
C PHE A 99 23.64 -1.09 1.55
N THR A 100 24.42 -2.17 1.49
CA THR A 100 25.74 -2.17 0.86
C THR A 100 25.61 -2.65 -0.58
N SER A 101 25.96 -1.79 -1.53
CA SER A 101 25.91 -2.16 -2.96
C SER A 101 27.00 -3.18 -3.30
N GLU A 102 26.59 -4.28 -3.92
CA GLU A 102 27.52 -5.30 -4.41
C GLU A 102 27.63 -5.25 -5.93
N ASN A 103 28.87 -5.26 -6.44
CA ASN A 103 29.11 -5.36 -7.87
C ASN A 103 28.75 -6.76 -8.37
N TYR A 104 28.02 -6.79 -9.48
CA TYR A 104 27.75 -8.02 -10.23
C TYR A 104 27.90 -7.75 -11.72
N TRP A 105 28.18 -8.81 -12.45
CA TRP A 105 28.36 -8.81 -13.89
C TRP A 105 27.27 -9.67 -14.54
N THR A 106 26.85 -9.30 -15.74
CA THR A 106 26.01 -10.15 -16.60
C THR A 106 26.69 -10.23 -17.96
N VAL A 107 26.67 -11.41 -18.57
CA VAL A 107 27.17 -11.60 -19.94
C VAL A 107 25.96 -11.63 -20.85
N SER A 108 25.99 -10.81 -21.90
CA SER A 108 24.89 -10.72 -22.85
C SER A 108 25.36 -10.91 -24.28
N ILE A 109 24.56 -11.60 -25.08
CA ILE A 109 24.81 -11.81 -26.50
C ILE A 109 23.64 -11.25 -27.30
N THR A 110 23.94 -10.52 -28.36
CA THR A 110 22.95 -10.03 -29.32
C THR A 110 23.08 -10.82 -30.61
N VAL A 111 22.00 -11.47 -31.03
CA VAL A 111 21.95 -12.33 -32.22
C VAL A 111 21.04 -11.68 -33.26
N ASN A 112 21.54 -11.49 -34.47
CA ASN A 112 20.73 -11.04 -35.60
C ASN A 112 20.02 -12.26 -36.21
N VAL A 113 18.69 -12.25 -36.18
CA VAL A 113 17.87 -13.39 -36.62
C VAL A 113 17.36 -13.18 -38.06
N SER A 114 17.11 -11.92 -38.45
CA SER A 114 16.70 -11.52 -39.81
C SER A 114 16.97 -10.02 -39.99
N GLU A 115 16.85 -9.48 -41.21
CA GLU A 115 17.00 -8.05 -41.48
C GLU A 115 16.16 -7.21 -40.50
N GLY A 116 16.86 -6.42 -39.67
CA GLY A 116 16.25 -5.53 -38.68
C GLY A 116 15.76 -6.18 -37.38
N LYS A 117 15.90 -7.50 -37.17
CA LYS A 117 15.49 -8.17 -35.92
C LYS A 117 16.67 -8.80 -35.19
N SER A 118 17.01 -8.23 -34.04
CA SER A 118 18.02 -8.76 -33.11
C SER A 118 17.38 -9.23 -31.80
N VAL A 119 17.89 -10.33 -31.23
CA VAL A 119 17.50 -10.82 -29.91
C VAL A 119 18.69 -10.71 -28.97
N THR A 120 18.50 -10.08 -27.81
CA THR A 120 19.53 -10.02 -26.75
C THR A 120 19.22 -11.04 -25.67
N LEU A 121 20.16 -11.96 -25.45
CA LEU A 121 20.14 -12.93 -24.35
C LEU A 121 21.04 -12.41 -23.23
N LYS A 122 20.62 -12.51 -21.97
CA LYS A 122 21.42 -12.13 -20.79
C LYS A 122 21.57 -13.32 -19.86
N SER A 123 22.76 -13.50 -19.31
CA SER A 123 22.98 -14.46 -18.22
C SER A 123 22.35 -13.98 -16.91
N ASP A 124 22.24 -14.89 -15.96
CA ASP A 124 22.03 -14.54 -14.56
C ASP A 124 23.19 -13.69 -14.02
N LYS A 125 22.99 -13.09 -12.84
CA LYS A 125 23.99 -12.29 -12.15
C LYS A 125 25.18 -13.15 -11.74
N ILE A 126 26.39 -12.70 -12.06
CA ILE A 126 27.66 -13.30 -11.67
C ILE A 126 28.37 -12.32 -10.73
N TYR A 127 28.59 -12.69 -9.48
CA TYR A 127 29.20 -11.82 -8.46
C TYR A 127 30.73 -11.85 -8.44
N SER A 128 31.36 -12.64 -9.32
CA SER A 128 32.81 -12.72 -9.46
C SER A 128 33.23 -12.25 -10.83
N GLU A 129 34.00 -11.17 -10.86
CA GLU A 129 34.58 -10.60 -12.08
C GLU A 129 35.34 -11.66 -12.89
N LYS A 130 36.23 -12.42 -12.23
CA LYS A 130 37.02 -13.48 -12.87
C LYS A 130 36.15 -14.54 -13.55
N LYS A 131 35.05 -14.96 -12.90
CA LYS A 131 34.11 -15.92 -13.48
C LYS A 131 33.37 -15.32 -14.67
N ALA A 132 32.94 -14.06 -14.57
CA ALA A 132 32.25 -13.37 -15.65
C ALA A 132 33.16 -13.20 -16.89
N PHE A 133 34.42 -12.84 -16.70
CA PHE A 133 35.41 -12.77 -17.78
C PHE A 133 35.73 -14.12 -18.40
N ALA A 134 35.80 -15.18 -17.60
CA ALA A 134 35.98 -16.54 -18.12
C ALA A 134 34.82 -16.96 -19.03
N VAL A 135 33.57 -16.70 -18.59
CA VAL A 135 32.37 -16.95 -19.40
C VAL A 135 32.37 -16.12 -20.68
N LEU A 136 32.69 -14.82 -20.59
CA LEU A 136 32.78 -13.95 -21.76
C LEU A 136 33.82 -14.45 -22.76
N ARG A 137 34.99 -14.92 -22.28
CA ARG A 137 36.05 -15.44 -23.13
C ARG A 137 35.63 -16.73 -23.83
N ASP A 138 35.01 -17.66 -23.11
CA ASP A 138 34.46 -18.89 -23.70
C ASP A 138 33.39 -18.58 -24.75
N MET A 139 32.49 -17.62 -24.47
CA MET A 139 31.45 -17.22 -25.42
C MET A 139 32.01 -16.54 -26.67
N LYS A 140 33.06 -15.71 -26.56
CA LYS A 140 33.71 -15.09 -27.72
C LYS A 140 34.37 -16.09 -28.67
N GLN A 141 34.74 -17.26 -28.18
CA GLN A 141 35.32 -18.33 -29.00
C GLN A 141 34.26 -19.13 -29.77
N ARG A 142 32.96 -18.89 -29.50
CA ARG A 142 31.86 -19.58 -30.16
C ARG A 142 31.27 -18.70 -31.26
N GLU A 143 31.25 -19.20 -32.48
CA GLU A 143 30.69 -18.50 -33.65
C GLU A 143 29.20 -18.79 -33.85
N THR A 144 28.69 -19.85 -33.23
CA THR A 144 27.31 -20.31 -33.39
C THR A 144 26.62 -20.50 -32.06
N ILE A 145 25.32 -20.27 -32.04
CA ILE A 145 24.45 -20.48 -30.89
C ILE A 145 23.41 -21.52 -31.29
N LYS A 146 23.28 -22.56 -30.47
CA LYS A 146 22.28 -23.61 -30.68
C LYS A 146 21.09 -23.36 -29.77
N ILE A 147 19.89 -23.30 -30.35
CA ILE A 147 18.64 -23.29 -29.59
C ILE A 147 18.46 -24.70 -29.00
N SER A 148 18.48 -24.81 -27.67
CA SER A 148 18.32 -26.09 -26.96
C SER A 148 16.85 -26.49 -26.85
N SER A 149 15.96 -25.52 -26.62
CA SER A 149 14.52 -25.74 -26.52
C SER A 149 13.75 -24.47 -26.86
N ARG A 150 12.50 -24.63 -27.30
CA ARG A 150 11.54 -23.55 -27.48
C ARG A 150 10.31 -23.86 -26.65
N LYS A 151 9.97 -22.98 -25.72
CA LYS A 151 8.73 -23.06 -24.95
C LYS A 151 7.81 -21.92 -25.37
N ILE A 152 6.63 -22.26 -25.89
CA ILE A 152 5.56 -21.30 -26.12
C ILE A 152 4.68 -21.35 -24.89
N VAL A 153 4.54 -20.22 -24.20
CA VAL A 153 3.66 -20.08 -23.03
C VAL A 153 2.55 -19.14 -23.43
N GLU A 154 1.32 -19.65 -23.46
CA GLU A 154 0.14 -18.81 -23.57
C GLU A 154 -0.10 -18.15 -22.21
N ASN A 155 0.09 -16.84 -22.17
CA ASN A 155 -0.19 -16.05 -20.98
C ASN A 155 -1.57 -15.40 -21.13
N THR A 156 -2.50 -15.77 -20.26
CA THR A 156 -3.79 -15.10 -20.15
C THR A 156 -3.69 -13.97 -19.15
N VAL A 157 -4.01 -12.75 -19.56
CA VAL A 157 -4.14 -11.61 -18.64
C VAL A 157 -5.58 -11.61 -18.12
N ASN A 158 -5.74 -11.95 -16.85
CA ASN A 158 -7.05 -11.92 -16.20
C ASN A 158 -7.54 -10.48 -16.03
N LYS A 159 -8.87 -10.31 -16.10
CA LYS A 159 -9.52 -9.05 -15.71
C LYS A 159 -9.19 -8.71 -14.25
N PRO A 160 -9.09 -7.42 -13.89
CA PRO A 160 -8.86 -7.04 -12.51
C PRO A 160 -10.04 -7.47 -11.62
N GLU A 161 -9.72 -7.74 -10.36
CA GLU A 161 -10.72 -7.93 -9.31
C GLU A 161 -11.61 -6.68 -9.16
N PRO A 162 -12.86 -6.84 -8.67
CA PRO A 162 -13.70 -5.71 -8.31
C PRO A 162 -12.97 -4.71 -7.40
N MET A 163 -13.12 -3.43 -7.70
CA MET A 163 -12.42 -2.37 -6.98
C MET A 163 -12.86 -2.33 -5.51
N ASN A 164 -11.90 -2.43 -4.59
CA ASN A 164 -12.10 -2.15 -3.18
C ASN A 164 -11.38 -0.85 -2.78
N THR A 165 -11.57 -0.39 -1.54
CA THR A 165 -11.01 0.87 -1.04
C THR A 165 -9.47 0.90 -1.10
N ILE A 166 -8.81 -0.23 -0.82
CA ILE A 166 -7.34 -0.32 -0.84
C ILE A 166 -6.82 -0.17 -2.27
N ALA A 167 -7.43 -0.90 -3.21
CA ALA A 167 -7.10 -0.83 -4.63
C ALA A 167 -7.37 0.57 -5.20
N LEU A 168 -8.46 1.23 -4.78
CA LEU A 168 -8.80 2.59 -5.19
C LEU A 168 -7.72 3.59 -4.74
N VAL A 169 -7.40 3.61 -3.44
CA VAL A 169 -6.39 4.52 -2.88
C VAL A 169 -5.01 4.27 -3.49
N THR A 170 -4.64 3.00 -3.68
CA THR A 170 -3.35 2.62 -4.29
C THR A 170 -3.27 3.05 -5.75
N SER A 171 -4.33 2.80 -6.54
CA SER A 171 -4.39 3.19 -7.94
C SER A 171 -4.39 4.71 -8.09
N ALA A 172 -5.11 5.43 -7.23
CA ALA A 172 -5.15 6.89 -7.24
C ALA A 172 -3.79 7.52 -6.88
N ALA A 173 -3.09 6.96 -5.89
CA ALA A 173 -1.73 7.39 -5.56
C ALA A 173 -0.77 7.16 -6.74
N ASN A 174 -0.77 5.96 -7.32
CA ASN A 174 0.16 5.59 -8.39
C ASN A 174 -0.11 6.30 -9.72
N ARG A 175 -1.38 6.54 -10.06
CA ARG A 175 -1.76 7.11 -11.37
C ARG A 175 -1.96 8.62 -11.35
N PHE A 176 -2.48 9.16 -10.25
CA PHE A 176 -2.85 10.57 -10.16
C PHE A 176 -2.06 11.34 -9.11
N GLY A 177 -1.19 10.69 -8.34
CA GLY A 177 -0.43 11.33 -7.25
C GLY A 177 -1.32 11.81 -6.10
N PHE A 178 -2.55 11.30 -5.98
CA PHE A 178 -3.45 11.71 -4.90
C PHE A 178 -3.10 10.97 -3.61
N ASN A 179 -3.04 11.70 -2.49
CA ASN A 179 -2.94 11.07 -1.19
C ASN A 179 -4.28 10.39 -0.82
N SER A 180 -4.23 9.53 0.20
CA SER A 180 -5.39 8.77 0.67
C SER A 180 -6.56 9.67 1.10
N VAL A 181 -6.27 10.75 1.83
CA VAL A 181 -7.29 11.70 2.31
C VAL A 181 -8.05 12.35 1.16
N LYS A 182 -7.34 12.86 0.16
CA LYS A 182 -7.94 13.47 -1.03
C LYS A 182 -8.76 12.45 -1.82
N THR A 183 -8.24 11.23 -1.98
CA THR A 183 -8.93 10.16 -2.71
C THR A 183 -10.25 9.80 -2.05
N MET A 184 -10.25 9.59 -0.73
CA MET A 184 -11.46 9.26 0.03
C MET A 184 -12.47 10.41 0.01
N LYS A 185 -12.01 11.66 0.13
CA LYS A 185 -12.88 12.84 0.03
C LYS A 185 -13.59 12.92 -1.32
N ILE A 186 -12.85 12.75 -2.42
CA ILE A 186 -13.43 12.75 -3.77
C ILE A 186 -14.41 11.58 -3.94
N ALA A 187 -14.05 10.38 -3.45
CA ALA A 187 -14.92 9.21 -3.53
C ALA A 187 -16.25 9.42 -2.78
N GLU A 188 -16.20 10.05 -1.60
CA GLU A 188 -17.38 10.41 -0.82
C GLU A 188 -18.22 11.50 -1.51
N GLU A 189 -17.58 12.53 -2.09
CA GLU A 189 -18.27 13.55 -2.88
C GLU A 189 -19.00 12.96 -4.10
N LEU A 190 -18.38 11.98 -4.78
CA LEU A 190 -19.00 11.27 -5.89
C LEU A 190 -20.16 10.40 -5.41
N TYR A 191 -19.97 9.64 -4.33
CA TYR A 191 -21.03 8.86 -3.71
C TYR A 191 -22.26 9.72 -3.36
N ASN A 192 -22.04 10.93 -2.83
CA ASN A 192 -23.11 11.86 -2.47
C ASN A 192 -23.82 12.49 -3.67
N LYS A 193 -23.20 12.48 -4.86
CA LYS A 193 -23.82 12.96 -6.11
C LYS A 193 -24.67 11.90 -6.82
N GLY A 194 -24.55 10.63 -6.42
CA GLY A 194 -25.20 9.48 -7.08
C GLY A 194 -24.50 9.06 -8.35
#